data_AF-A5GK34-F1
#
_entry.id   AF-A5GK34-F1
#
_cell.length_a   1.000
_cell.length_b   1.000
_cell.length_c   1.000
_cell.angle_alpha   90.00
_cell.angle_beta   90.00
_cell.angle_gamma   90.00
#
_symmetry.space_group_name_H-M   'P 1'
#
loop_
_entity.id
_entity.type
_entity.pdbx_description
1 polymer ?
#
loop_
_entity_poly.entity_id
_entity_poly.type
_entity_poly.pdbx_seq_one_letter_code
_entity_poly.pdbx_strand_id
1 'polypeptide(L)'
;MRASVSLPLVLAASLWSLQPLPTRASEVCSSTKSTVEETGCVIAALKAMDQRLEQALEAVALEARAVPSEVFQTLWRDNLTGFYKTSADPVDQAAAFRNERRKVCAYAKSVAFQGTGYGIFTTRCELALTQTLLDQLKP
;
A
#
# COMPACT_ATOMS: atom_id res chain seq x y z
N MET A 1 -34.49 0.61 45.12
CA MET A 1 -35.12 0.90 43.82
C MET A 1 -34.58 2.26 43.37
N ARG A 2 -33.92 2.50 42.24
CA ARG A 2 -33.67 1.78 40.99
C ARG A 2 -32.20 2.07 40.59
N ALA A 3 -31.53 1.06 40.03
CA ALA A 3 -30.28 1.23 39.31
C ALA A 3 -30.60 1.76 37.90
N SER A 4 -29.93 2.85 37.49
CA SER A 4 -29.90 3.26 36.09
C SER A 4 -28.53 2.88 35.54
N VAL A 5 -28.51 1.73 34.87
CA VAL A 5 -27.38 1.27 34.07
C VAL A 5 -27.51 1.92 32.70
N SER A 6 -26.66 2.91 32.42
CA SER A 6 -26.50 3.47 31.08
C SER A 6 -25.40 2.69 30.36
N LEU A 7 -25.81 1.72 29.54
CA LEU A 7 -24.90 1.01 28.62
C LEU A 7 -24.48 1.94 27.47
N PRO A 8 -23.21 1.87 27.02
CA PRO A 8 -22.63 2.83 26.10
C PRO A 8 -23.05 2.58 24.65
N LEU A 9 -23.22 3.67 23.89
CA LEU A 9 -23.22 3.68 22.43
C LEU A 9 -21.87 3.10 21.93
N VAL A 10 -21.86 1.81 21.60
CA VAL A 10 -20.78 1.19 20.84
C VAL A 10 -21.41 0.54 19.62
N LEU A 11 -21.78 1.37 18.64
CA LEU A 11 -22.37 0.92 17.37
C LEU A 11 -22.09 1.98 16.29
N ALA A 12 -20.82 2.18 15.94
CA ALA A 12 -20.44 3.01 14.80
C ALA A 12 -19.04 2.70 14.25
N ALA A 13 -18.63 1.43 14.18
CA ALA A 13 -17.29 1.08 13.68
C ALA A 13 -17.23 -0.14 12.73
N SER A 14 -18.33 -0.51 12.08
CA SER A 14 -18.37 -1.74 11.27
C SER A 14 -18.78 -1.54 9.79
N LEU A 15 -18.59 -0.35 9.22
CA LEU A 15 -18.94 -0.07 7.82
C LEU A 15 -17.74 0.05 6.85
N TRP A 16 -16.52 -0.29 7.27
CA TRP A 16 -15.35 -0.29 6.36
C TRP A 16 -15.18 -1.56 5.50
N SER A 17 -16.06 -2.54 5.62
CA SER A 17 -15.90 -3.84 4.96
C SER A 17 -16.43 -3.93 3.51
N LEU A 18 -16.84 -2.83 2.88
CA LEU A 18 -17.38 -2.82 1.51
C LEU A 18 -16.51 -2.05 0.52
N GLN A 19 -15.19 -1.99 0.74
CA GLN A 19 -14.30 -1.63 -0.35
C GLN A 19 -14.21 -2.84 -1.29
N PRO A 20 -14.55 -2.70 -2.59
CA PRO A 20 -14.38 -3.78 -3.55
C PRO A 20 -12.95 -4.29 -3.47
N LEU A 21 -12.81 -5.62 -3.39
CA LEU A 21 -11.53 -6.31 -3.47
C LEU A 21 -10.77 -5.76 -4.68
N PRO A 22 -9.46 -5.49 -4.55
CA PRO A 22 -8.68 -5.03 -5.68
C PRO A 22 -8.77 -6.08 -6.78
N THR A 23 -9.27 -5.68 -7.95
CA THR A 23 -9.07 -6.41 -9.20
C THR A 23 -7.60 -6.77 -9.29
N ARG A 24 -7.27 -8.02 -9.65
CA ARG A 24 -5.86 -8.43 -9.78
C ARG A 24 -5.15 -7.41 -10.68
N ALA A 25 -3.87 -7.11 -10.43
CA ALA A 25 -3.15 -6.12 -11.22
C ALA A 25 -3.20 -6.38 -12.76
N SER A 26 -3.43 -7.63 -13.16
CA SER A 26 -3.68 -8.05 -14.54
C SER A 26 -5.06 -7.67 -15.11
N GLU A 27 -6.08 -7.52 -14.26
CA GLU A 27 -7.47 -7.17 -14.62
C GLU A 27 -7.69 -5.65 -14.67
N VAL A 28 -6.82 -4.90 -13.99
CA VAL A 28 -6.81 -3.44 -14.02
C VAL A 28 -6.62 -2.95 -15.46
N CYS A 29 -7.56 -2.12 -15.92
CA CYS A 29 -7.57 -1.50 -17.25
C CYS A 29 -7.76 -2.48 -18.43
N SER A 30 -8.23 -3.70 -18.18
CA SER A 30 -8.45 -4.75 -19.19
C SER A 30 -9.46 -4.42 -20.29
N SER A 31 -10.34 -3.43 -20.08
CA SER A 31 -11.35 -2.99 -21.05
C SER A 31 -10.91 -1.85 -21.98
N THR A 32 -9.66 -1.39 -21.89
CA THR A 32 -9.15 -0.28 -22.72
C THR A 32 -8.95 -0.74 -24.16
N LYS A 33 -9.23 0.14 -25.13
CA LYS A 33 -9.26 -0.22 -26.57
C LYS A 33 -8.01 0.22 -27.33
N SER A 34 -7.12 0.98 -26.69
CA SER A 34 -5.85 1.41 -27.26
C SER A 34 -4.72 1.44 -26.22
N THR A 35 -3.47 1.35 -26.68
CA THR A 35 -2.28 1.45 -25.82
C THR A 35 -2.22 2.77 -25.04
N VAL A 36 -2.72 3.87 -25.61
CA VAL A 36 -2.73 5.18 -24.95
C VAL A 36 -3.73 5.19 -23.79
N GLU A 37 -4.95 4.70 -24.03
CA GLU A 37 -5.97 4.55 -22.99
C GLU A 37 -5.50 3.61 -21.87
N GLU A 38 -4.87 2.49 -22.25
CA GLU A 38 -4.33 1.53 -21.29
C GLU A 38 -3.25 2.18 -20.43
N THR A 39 -2.31 2.90 -21.05
CA THR A 39 -1.24 3.63 -20.35
C THR A 39 -1.80 4.64 -19.36
N GLY A 40 -2.75 5.48 -19.78
CA GLY A 40 -3.38 6.46 -18.91
C GLY A 40 -4.11 5.80 -17.73
N CYS A 41 -4.84 4.72 -18.01
CA CYS A 41 -5.57 3.98 -16.99
C CYS A 41 -4.63 3.33 -15.95
N VAL A 42 -3.57 2.64 -16.37
CA VAL A 42 -2.66 1.97 -15.41
C VAL A 42 -1.88 2.98 -14.56
N ILE A 43 -1.54 4.16 -15.11
CA ILE A 43 -0.92 5.25 -14.35
C ILE A 43 -1.88 5.79 -13.28
N ALA A 44 -3.14 6.04 -13.66
CA ALA A 44 -4.16 6.51 -12.72
C ALA A 44 -4.41 5.49 -11.60
N ALA A 45 -4.50 4.20 -11.95
CA ALA A 45 -4.65 3.12 -10.98
C ALA A 45 -3.45 3.04 -10.02
N LEU A 46 -2.23 3.19 -10.52
CA LEU A 46 -1.03 3.17 -9.68
C LEU A 46 -1.03 4.34 -8.69
N LYS A 47 -1.39 5.54 -9.14
CA LYS A 47 -1.51 6.71 -8.27
C LYS A 47 -2.53 6.49 -7.14
N ALA A 48 -3.71 5.94 -7.47
CA ALA A 48 -4.73 5.65 -6.47
C ALA A 48 -4.26 4.61 -5.45
N MET A 49 -3.52 3.59 -5.90
CA MET A 49 -3.00 2.57 -4.99
C MET A 49 -1.82 3.06 -4.14
N ASP A 50 -0.99 3.97 -4.67
CA ASP A 50 0.07 4.64 -3.90
C ASP A 50 -0.51 5.49 -2.77
N GLN A 51 -1.65 6.14 -2.99
CA GLN A 51 -2.38 6.86 -1.93
C GLN A 51 -2.93 5.91 -0.85
N ARG A 52 -3.44 4.73 -1.25
CA ARG A 52 -3.88 3.70 -0.31
C ARG A 52 -2.72 3.15 0.52
N LEU A 53 -1.55 2.98 -0.10
CA LEU A 53 -0.34 2.55 0.60
C LEU A 53 0.08 3.58 1.65
N GLU A 54 0.09 4.87 1.32
CA GLU A 54 0.40 5.93 2.28
C GLU A 54 -0.55 5.90 3.49
N GLN A 55 -1.85 5.70 3.26
CA GLN A 55 -2.84 5.56 4.34
C GLN A 55 -2.59 4.33 5.21
N ALA A 56 -2.24 3.19 4.61
CA ALA A 56 -1.94 1.97 5.34
C ALA A 56 -0.66 2.11 6.19
N LEU A 57 0.38 2.74 5.66
CA LEU A 57 1.61 3.00 6.39
C LEU A 57 1.40 3.99 7.55
N GLU A 58 0.56 5.02 7.37
CA GLU A 58 0.16 5.91 8.45
C GLU A 58 -0.56 5.15 9.57
N ALA A 59 -1.47 4.24 9.22
CA ALA A 59 -2.17 3.41 10.21
C ALA A 59 -1.18 2.54 11.03
N VAL A 60 -0.22 1.89 10.36
CA VAL A 60 0.85 1.11 11.02
C VAL A 60 1.68 2.01 11.95
N ALA A 61 2.04 3.22 11.51
CA ALA A 61 2.80 4.15 12.33
C ALA A 61 2.01 4.61 13.57
N LEU A 62 0.70 4.84 13.42
CA LEU A 62 -0.19 5.19 14.54
C LEU A 62 -0.34 4.03 15.53
N GLU A 63 -0.57 2.81 15.03
CA GLU A 63 -0.66 1.60 15.86
C GLU A 63 0.64 1.35 16.62
N ALA A 64 1.79 1.45 15.93
CA ALA A 64 3.09 1.33 16.55
C ALA A 64 3.26 2.37 17.67
N ARG A 65 2.93 3.64 17.44
CA ARG A 65 3.01 4.72 18.45
C ARG A 65 2.07 4.51 19.64
N ALA A 66 0.94 3.84 19.44
CA ALA A 66 -0.03 3.56 20.50
C ALA A 66 0.44 2.49 21.50
N VAL A 67 1.48 1.70 21.17
CA VAL A 67 2.04 0.69 22.06
C VAL A 67 2.83 1.38 23.21
N PRO A 68 2.38 1.26 24.47
CA PRO A 68 3.02 1.94 25.61
C PRO A 68 4.22 1.13 26.14
N SER A 69 5.23 0.93 25.31
CA SER A 69 6.46 0.19 25.66
C SER A 69 7.68 0.85 25.04
N GLU A 70 8.55 1.43 25.86
CA GLU A 70 9.78 2.08 25.40
C GLU A 70 10.70 1.09 24.67
N VAL A 71 10.79 -0.16 25.16
CA VAL A 71 11.56 -1.23 24.51
C VAL A 71 11.04 -1.49 23.10
N PHE A 72 9.72 -1.61 22.94
CA PHE A 72 9.12 -1.80 21.62
C PHE A 72 9.40 -0.60 20.71
N GLN A 73 9.19 0.62 21.19
CA GLN A 73 9.40 1.83 20.41
C GLN A 73 10.84 1.94 19.89
N THR A 74 11.82 1.58 20.73
CA THR A 74 13.24 1.56 20.36
C THR A 74 13.52 0.47 19.33
N LEU A 75 13.13 -0.78 19.61
CA LEU A 75 13.35 -1.89 18.67
C LEU A 75 12.70 -1.64 17.30
N TRP A 76 11.50 -1.05 17.28
CA TRP A 76 10.81 -0.69 16.05
C TRP A 76 11.61 0.30 15.20
N ARG A 77 12.02 1.43 15.79
CA ARG A 77 12.82 2.45 15.08
C ARG A 77 14.20 1.94 14.67
N ASP A 78 14.86 1.17 15.53
CA ASP A 78 16.19 0.62 15.28
C ASP A 78 16.15 -0.43 14.16
N ASN A 79 15.10 -1.24 14.10
CA ASN A 79 14.93 -2.20 13.01
C ASN A 79 14.68 -1.51 11.66
N LEU A 80 13.85 -0.46 11.64
CA LEU A 80 13.59 0.32 10.44
C LEU A 80 14.86 1.01 9.92
N THR A 81 15.60 1.68 10.78
CA THR A 81 16.81 2.42 10.39
C THR A 81 18.02 1.52 10.18
N GLY A 82 18.20 0.51 11.02
CA GLY A 82 19.36 -0.37 11.04
C GLY A 82 19.30 -1.48 9.99
N PHE A 83 18.18 -2.20 9.91
CA PHE A 83 18.04 -3.35 9.02
C PHE A 83 17.44 -2.96 7.66
N TYR A 84 16.28 -2.30 7.67
CA TYR A 84 15.57 -1.93 6.44
C TYR A 84 16.07 -0.63 5.80
N LYS A 85 16.99 0.07 6.46
CA LYS A 85 17.56 1.34 5.98
C LYS A 85 16.49 2.38 5.60
N THR A 86 15.44 2.44 6.40
CA THR A 86 14.29 3.34 6.24
C THR A 86 14.01 4.14 7.53
N SER A 87 12.88 4.83 7.57
CA SER A 87 12.46 5.75 8.64
C SER A 87 11.20 5.22 9.33
N ALA A 88 10.89 5.73 10.53
CA ALA A 88 9.60 5.52 11.18
C ALA A 88 8.52 6.51 10.70
N ASP A 89 8.89 7.44 9.81
CA ASP A 89 7.95 8.31 9.11
C ASP A 89 7.29 7.52 7.95
N PRO A 90 5.95 7.38 7.94
CA PRO A 90 5.25 6.67 6.88
C PRO A 90 5.43 7.30 5.49
N VAL A 91 5.65 8.61 5.40
CA VAL A 91 5.92 9.29 4.11
C VAL A 91 7.27 8.86 3.55
N ASP A 92 8.30 8.80 4.39
CA ASP A 92 9.63 8.32 4.00
C ASP A 92 9.59 6.84 3.62
N GLN A 93 8.84 6.01 4.36
CA GLN A 93 8.65 4.59 4.03
C GLN A 93 7.97 4.42 2.68
N ALA A 94 6.90 5.17 2.39
CA ALA A 94 6.21 5.14 1.11
C ALA A 94 7.14 5.55 -0.03
N ALA A 95 7.95 6.61 0.17
CA ALA A 95 8.93 7.07 -0.82
C ALA A 95 10.02 6.03 -1.07
N ALA A 96 10.58 5.44 -0.02
CA ALA A 96 11.59 4.38 -0.11
C ALA A 96 11.04 3.16 -0.87
N PHE A 97 9.83 2.70 -0.51
CA PHE A 97 9.17 1.59 -1.20
C PHE A 97 8.96 1.88 -2.68
N ARG A 98 8.39 3.05 -3.04
CA ARG A 98 8.17 3.41 -4.46
C ARG A 98 9.46 3.43 -5.26
N ASN A 99 10.55 3.94 -4.67
CA ASN A 99 11.85 3.98 -5.33
C ASN A 99 12.41 2.57 -5.59
N GLU A 100 12.39 1.69 -4.60
CA GLU A 100 12.86 0.31 -4.77
C GLU A 100 11.96 -0.49 -5.71
N ARG A 101 10.63 -0.35 -5.57
CA ARG A 101 9.64 -0.95 -6.47
C ARG A 101 9.92 -0.58 -7.93
N ARG A 102 10.19 0.70 -8.21
CA ARG A 102 10.49 1.19 -9.56
C ARG A 102 11.74 0.51 -10.12
N LYS A 103 12.81 0.39 -9.33
CA LYS A 103 14.05 -0.28 -9.74
C LYS A 103 13.82 -1.76 -10.05
N VAL A 104 13.13 -2.48 -9.17
CA VAL A 104 12.80 -3.89 -9.35
C VAL A 104 11.98 -4.11 -10.62
N CYS A 105 10.94 -3.32 -10.85
CA CYS A 105 10.09 -3.48 -12.03
C CYS A 105 10.79 -3.08 -13.34
N ALA A 106 11.65 -2.06 -13.32
CA ALA A 106 12.49 -1.71 -14.46
C ALA A 106 13.47 -2.84 -14.81
N TYR A 107 14.10 -3.45 -13.79
CA TYR A 107 14.98 -4.61 -13.97
C TYR A 107 14.21 -5.83 -14.49
N ALA A 108 13.04 -6.14 -13.91
CA ALA A 108 12.20 -7.24 -14.38
C ALA A 108 11.82 -7.08 -15.87
N LYS A 109 11.60 -5.84 -16.34
CA LYS A 109 11.36 -5.62 -17.76
C LYS A 109 12.62 -5.76 -18.61
N SER A 110 13.78 -5.29 -18.13
CA SER A 110 15.02 -5.37 -18.90
C SER A 110 15.43 -6.81 -19.18
N VAL A 111 15.09 -7.75 -18.29
CA VAL A 111 15.31 -9.20 -18.51
C VAL A 111 14.22 -9.87 -19.35
N ALA A 112 13.02 -9.28 -19.46
CA ALA A 112 11.87 -9.82 -20.20
C ALA A 112 11.73 -9.21 -21.62
N PHE A 113 12.85 -9.15 -22.36
CA PHE A 113 12.99 -8.52 -23.68
C PHE A 113 11.84 -8.87 -24.64
N GLN A 114 10.96 -7.90 -24.96
CA GLN A 114 10.10 -7.79 -26.17
C GLN A 114 9.06 -6.66 -26.05
N GLY A 115 8.86 -5.92 -27.15
CA GLY A 115 7.64 -5.15 -27.48
C GLY A 115 7.52 -3.68 -27.03
N THR A 116 6.73 -2.92 -27.78
CA THR A 116 6.22 -1.58 -27.45
C THR A 116 5.22 -1.69 -26.30
N GLY A 117 5.72 -1.78 -25.07
CA GLY A 117 4.88 -1.93 -23.87
C GLY A 117 5.64 -1.67 -22.56
N TYR A 118 6.80 -1.02 -22.64
CA TYR A 118 7.70 -0.82 -21.49
C TYR A 118 6.98 -0.12 -20.32
N GLY A 119 6.24 0.96 -20.60
CA GLY A 119 5.46 1.69 -19.60
C GLY A 119 4.39 0.82 -18.96
N ILE A 120 3.52 0.21 -19.76
CA ILE A 120 2.39 -0.61 -19.26
C ILE A 120 2.89 -1.80 -18.43
N PHE A 121 3.90 -2.53 -18.90
CA PHE A 121 4.45 -3.65 -18.13
C PHE A 121 5.03 -3.18 -16.80
N THR A 122 5.87 -2.15 -16.82
CA THR A 122 6.53 -1.65 -15.61
C THR A 122 5.47 -1.18 -14.61
N THR A 123 4.47 -0.41 -15.07
CA THR A 123 3.37 0.05 -14.22
C THR A 123 2.52 -1.11 -13.69
N ARG A 124 2.26 -2.17 -14.46
CA ARG A 124 1.56 -3.37 -13.96
C ARG A 124 2.37 -4.15 -12.92
N CYS A 125 3.68 -4.26 -13.10
CA CYS A 125 4.57 -4.81 -12.07
C CYS A 125 4.49 -3.98 -10.79
N GLU A 126 4.55 -2.65 -10.92
CA GLU A 126 4.41 -1.74 -9.77
C GLU A 126 3.06 -1.92 -9.08
N LEU A 127 1.98 -2.03 -9.84
CA LEU A 127 0.65 -2.34 -9.30
C LEU A 127 0.67 -3.63 -8.47
N ALA A 128 1.24 -4.70 -9.01
CA ALA A 128 1.28 -6.01 -8.33
C ALA A 128 2.10 -5.98 -7.04
N LEU A 129 3.25 -5.31 -7.03
CA LEU A 129 4.09 -5.18 -5.84
C LEU A 129 3.43 -4.32 -4.76
N THR A 130 2.79 -3.20 -5.14
CA THR A 130 2.05 -2.37 -4.17
C THR A 130 0.87 -3.13 -3.59
N GLN A 131 0.14 -3.88 -4.41
CA GLN A 131 -0.96 -4.72 -3.95
C GLN A 131 -0.47 -5.78 -2.95
N THR A 132 0.67 -6.42 -3.24
CA THR A 132 1.27 -7.42 -2.34
C THR A 132 1.62 -6.81 -0.98
N LEU A 133 2.21 -5.61 -0.96
CA LEU A 133 2.49 -4.91 0.30
C LEU A 133 1.21 -4.54 1.04
N LEU A 134 0.21 -3.98 0.34
CA LEU A 134 -1.09 -3.66 0.94
C LEU A 134 -1.77 -4.90 1.54
N ASP A 135 -1.64 -6.08 0.92
CA ASP A 135 -2.17 -7.32 1.46
C ASP A 135 -1.45 -7.76 2.74
N GLN A 136 -0.16 -7.46 2.88
CA GLN A 136 0.62 -7.72 4.11
C GLN A 136 0.33 -6.71 5.23
N LEU A 137 -0.10 -5.50 4.89
CA LEU A 137 -0.46 -4.45 5.86
C LEU A 137 -1.92 -4.52 6.31
N LYS A 138 -2.68 -5.54 5.87
CA LYS A 138 -4.03 -5.76 6.37
C LYS A 138 -3.97 -6.18 7.86
N PRO A 139 -4.85 -5.64 8.71
CA PRO A 139 -4.93 -6.03 10.12
C PRO A 139 -5.35 -7.49 10.30
#